data_AF-A0AAD8VHI8-F1
#
_entry.id   AF-A0AAD8VHI8-F1
#
_cell.length_a   1.000
_cell.length_b   1.000
_cell.length_c   1.000
_cell.angle_alpha   90.00
_cell.angle_beta   90.00
_cell.angle_gamma   90.00
#
_symmetry.space_group_name_H-M   'P 1'
#
loop_
_entity.id
_entity.type
_entity.pdbx_description
1 polymer ?
#
loop_
_entity_poly.entity_id
_entity_poly.type
_entity_poly.pdbx_seq_one_letter_code
_entity_poly.pdbx_strand_id
1 'polypeptide(L)'
;MAASASAPGAEPQKQLLSIIRDFAAEKSHGERTVSGLKRRLDDVLAAADAATAELEAAKRAREAAETDLRGTQVQASIAAATIQALEATISHLQEEIAKVGSELEELKSKEDSERDEFISQMVEMNARIRQFQQMASVELARKCSEVSADGEQGKAADGNQGKGTDGHNVSDKNETAESEDMVTDLADKLGNIEAEMHALEEEYQKDLLDHKQVCQELADVQAKRALIEAVMDETKQLQELSLTGHKRVAEMEKVLNSVAEELQRRYTCPGCGTNNMGGMEEEAARTSSN
;
A
#
# COMPACT_ATOMS: atom_id res chain seq x y z
N MET A 1 -111.26 29.20 -44.26
CA MET A 1 -110.69 28.73 -42.99
C MET A 1 -110.85 27.22 -42.94
N ALA A 2 -109.77 26.47 -43.16
CA ALA A 2 -109.77 25.02 -43.03
C ALA A 2 -109.02 24.68 -41.74
N ALA A 3 -109.76 24.23 -40.73
CA ALA A 3 -109.22 23.77 -39.47
C ALA A 3 -108.62 22.37 -39.68
N SER A 4 -107.30 22.26 -39.49
CA SER A 4 -106.61 20.97 -39.42
C SER A 4 -107.04 20.25 -38.15
N ALA A 5 -107.68 19.09 -38.32
CA ALA A 5 -108.02 18.18 -37.25
C ALA A 5 -106.74 17.60 -36.63
N SER A 6 -106.54 17.87 -35.34
CA SER A 6 -105.57 17.21 -34.48
C SER A 6 -106.00 15.76 -34.24
N ALA A 7 -105.19 14.80 -34.67
CA ALA A 7 -105.44 13.37 -34.42
C ALA A 7 -105.08 12.99 -32.97
N PRO A 8 -106.00 12.37 -32.20
CA PRO A 8 -105.79 12.02 -30.78
C PRO A 8 -104.96 10.75 -30.54
N GLY A 9 -104.18 10.27 -31.52
CA GLY A 9 -103.35 9.06 -31.42
C GLY A 9 -101.83 9.29 -31.36
N ALA A 10 -101.35 10.53 -31.47
CA ALA A 10 -99.92 10.82 -31.66
C ALA A 10 -99.09 10.88 -30.37
N GLU A 11 -99.71 11.09 -29.20
CA GLU A 11 -98.99 11.39 -27.94
C GLU A 11 -98.33 10.15 -27.29
N PRO A 12 -99.00 8.99 -27.14
CA PRO A 12 -98.39 7.79 -26.56
C PRO A 12 -97.25 7.24 -27.43
N GLN A 13 -97.38 7.38 -28.74
CA GLN A 13 -96.39 6.92 -29.71
C GLN A 13 -95.12 7.78 -29.66
N LYS A 14 -95.24 9.10 -29.50
CA LYS A 14 -94.11 10.01 -29.25
C LYS A 14 -93.39 9.69 -27.94
N GLN A 15 -94.15 9.37 -26.89
CA GLN A 15 -93.57 9.07 -25.58
C GLN A 15 -92.78 7.75 -25.59
N LEU A 16 -93.29 6.71 -26.24
CA LEU A 16 -92.55 5.46 -26.48
C LEU A 16 -91.25 5.71 -27.27
N LEU A 17 -91.31 6.52 -28.33
CA LEU A 17 -90.13 6.88 -29.12
C LEU A 17 -89.10 7.70 -28.34
N SER A 18 -89.53 8.54 -27.39
CA SER A 18 -88.62 9.24 -26.46
C SER A 18 -87.89 8.24 -25.58
N ILE A 19 -88.61 7.33 -24.93
CA ILE A 19 -88.01 6.33 -24.03
C ILE A 19 -86.99 5.46 -24.77
N ILE A 20 -87.30 5.04 -26.00
CA ILE A 20 -86.36 4.27 -26.83
C ILE A 20 -85.09 5.09 -27.13
N ARG A 21 -85.24 6.38 -27.45
CA ARG A 21 -84.11 7.28 -27.71
C ARG A 21 -83.26 7.50 -26.46
N ASP A 22 -83.92 7.73 -25.32
CA ASP A 22 -83.26 7.95 -24.04
C ASP A 22 -82.49 6.69 -23.62
N PHE A 23 -83.10 5.50 -23.77
CA PHE A 23 -82.44 4.22 -23.54
C PHE A 23 -81.23 4.00 -24.46
N ALA A 24 -81.34 4.33 -25.74
CA ALA A 24 -80.23 4.22 -26.68
C ALA A 24 -79.09 5.20 -26.34
N ALA A 25 -79.42 6.42 -25.91
CA ALA A 25 -78.45 7.43 -25.48
C ALA A 25 -77.72 7.00 -24.20
N GLU A 26 -78.47 6.50 -23.20
CA GLU A 26 -77.94 5.97 -21.94
C GLU A 26 -77.03 4.76 -22.20
N LYS A 27 -77.45 3.82 -23.05
CA LYS A 27 -76.65 2.65 -23.44
C LYS A 27 -75.34 3.08 -24.12
N SER A 28 -75.41 3.98 -25.10
CA SER A 28 -74.21 4.52 -25.77
C SER A 28 -73.28 5.25 -24.80
N HIS A 29 -73.85 5.97 -23.83
CA HIS A 29 -73.08 6.66 -22.81
C HIS A 29 -72.37 5.66 -21.88
N GLY A 30 -73.10 4.66 -21.39
CA GLY A 30 -72.55 3.58 -20.57
C GLY A 30 -71.41 2.83 -21.28
N GLU A 31 -71.61 2.46 -22.55
CA GLU A 31 -70.56 1.81 -23.36
C GLU A 31 -69.31 2.69 -23.49
N ARG A 32 -69.48 3.98 -23.80
CA ARG A 32 -68.35 4.94 -23.85
C ARG A 32 -67.62 5.07 -22.52
N THR A 33 -68.35 5.13 -21.40
CA THR A 33 -67.77 5.20 -20.06
C THR A 33 -67.00 3.94 -19.72
N VAL A 34 -67.55 2.75 -20.00
CA VAL A 34 -66.87 1.46 -19.78
C VAL A 34 -65.62 1.34 -20.65
N SER A 35 -65.68 1.69 -21.93
CA SER A 35 -64.50 1.70 -22.81
C SER A 35 -63.43 2.68 -22.33
N GLY A 36 -63.82 3.84 -21.82
CA GLY A 36 -62.91 4.81 -21.22
C GLY A 36 -62.23 4.28 -19.95
N LEU A 37 -62.99 3.60 -19.09
CA LEU A 37 -62.46 2.97 -17.87
C LEU A 37 -61.50 1.81 -18.17
N LYS A 38 -61.82 0.97 -19.17
CA LYS A 38 -60.92 -0.11 -19.62
C LYS A 38 -59.59 0.44 -20.09
N ARG A 39 -59.60 1.44 -20.97
CA ARG A 39 -58.36 2.07 -21.45
C ARG A 39 -57.52 2.60 -20.29
N ARG A 40 -58.15 3.33 -19.35
CA ARG A 40 -57.46 3.83 -18.16
C ARG A 40 -56.90 2.71 -17.27
N LEU A 41 -57.58 1.57 -17.18
CA LEU A 41 -57.08 0.41 -16.46
C LEU A 41 -55.83 -0.16 -17.14
N ASP A 42 -55.87 -0.31 -18.46
CA ASP A 42 -54.73 -0.79 -19.26
C ASP A 42 -53.54 0.18 -19.13
N ASP A 43 -53.78 1.50 -19.20
CA ASP A 43 -52.76 2.53 -19.01
C ASP A 43 -52.11 2.45 -17.62
N VAL A 44 -52.91 2.24 -16.57
CA VAL A 44 -52.42 2.11 -15.19
C VAL A 44 -51.64 0.82 -14.98
N LEU A 45 -52.06 -0.29 -15.61
CA LEU A 45 -51.31 -1.56 -15.56
C LEU A 45 -49.96 -1.42 -16.24
N ALA A 46 -49.91 -0.82 -17.44
CA ALA A 46 -48.66 -0.55 -18.14
C ALA A 46 -47.72 0.35 -17.32
N ALA A 47 -48.27 1.39 -16.67
CA ALA A 47 -47.48 2.25 -15.79
C ALA A 47 -46.97 1.52 -14.54
N ALA A 48 -47.74 0.60 -13.97
CA ALA A 48 -47.32 -0.21 -12.82
C ALA A 48 -46.20 -1.19 -13.19
N ASP A 49 -46.29 -1.83 -14.36
CA ASP A 49 -45.24 -2.71 -14.87
C ASP A 49 -43.95 -1.94 -15.15
N ALA A 50 -44.05 -0.74 -15.77
CA ALA A 50 -42.92 0.14 -16.00
C ALA A 50 -42.25 0.57 -14.67
N ALA A 51 -43.04 1.01 -13.69
CA ALA A 51 -42.53 1.40 -12.37
C ALA A 51 -41.87 0.22 -11.64
N THR A 52 -42.40 -0.99 -11.81
CA THR A 52 -41.80 -2.21 -11.25
C THR A 52 -40.45 -2.53 -11.91
N ALA A 53 -40.36 -2.40 -13.24
CA ALA A 53 -39.11 -2.60 -13.96
C ALA A 53 -38.04 -1.57 -13.55
N GLU A 54 -38.41 -0.30 -13.41
CA GLU A 54 -37.53 0.77 -12.91
C GLU A 54 -37.05 0.49 -11.48
N LEU A 55 -37.93 0.04 -10.59
CA LEU A 55 -37.57 -0.31 -9.22
C LEU A 55 -36.55 -1.46 -9.18
N GLU A 56 -36.74 -2.51 -9.98
CA GLU A 56 -35.79 -3.62 -10.05
C GLU A 56 -34.46 -3.21 -10.69
N ALA A 57 -34.46 -2.29 -11.66
CA ALA A 57 -33.23 -1.70 -12.19
C ALA A 57 -32.48 -0.90 -11.11
N ALA A 58 -33.20 -0.07 -10.34
CA ALA A 58 -32.62 0.71 -9.24
C ALA A 58 -32.05 -0.18 -8.13
N LYS A 59 -32.71 -1.30 -7.79
CA LYS A 59 -32.19 -2.29 -6.82
C LYS A 59 -30.86 -2.88 -7.27
N ARG A 60 -30.76 -3.34 -8.54
CA ARG A 60 -29.52 -3.90 -9.08
C ARG A 60 -28.40 -2.85 -9.10
N ALA A 61 -28.70 -1.60 -9.47
CA ALA A 61 -27.73 -0.52 -9.43
C ALA A 61 -27.24 -0.24 -7.99
N ARG A 62 -28.15 -0.29 -7.01
CA ARG A 62 -27.80 -0.13 -5.59
C ARG A 62 -26.90 -1.26 -5.10
N GLU A 63 -27.23 -2.51 -5.43
CA GLU A 63 -26.43 -3.68 -5.05
C GLU A 63 -25.02 -3.62 -5.63
N ALA A 64 -24.89 -3.22 -6.91
CA ALA A 64 -23.58 -3.01 -7.54
C ALA A 64 -22.77 -1.91 -6.84
N ALA A 65 -23.40 -0.78 -6.51
CA ALA A 65 -22.74 0.30 -5.77
C ALA A 65 -22.32 -0.13 -4.34
N GLU A 66 -23.14 -0.94 -3.66
CA GLU A 66 -22.81 -1.48 -2.34
C GLU A 66 -21.65 -2.47 -2.38
N THR A 67 -21.55 -3.31 -3.41
CA THR A 67 -20.42 -4.22 -3.58
C THR A 67 -19.12 -3.46 -3.85
N ASP A 68 -19.17 -2.43 -4.68
CA ASP A 68 -18.01 -1.57 -4.97
C ASP A 68 -17.57 -0.83 -3.70
N LEU A 69 -18.52 -0.27 -2.94
CA LEU A 69 -18.25 0.39 -1.66
C LEU A 69 -17.56 -0.55 -0.66
N ARG A 70 -18.03 -1.79 -0.51
CA ARG A 70 -17.36 -2.79 0.35
C ARG A 70 -15.93 -3.06 -0.11
N GLY A 71 -15.70 -3.17 -1.43
CA GLY A 71 -14.35 -3.32 -1.99
C GLY A 71 -13.43 -2.18 -1.57
N THR A 72 -13.88 -0.93 -1.72
CA THR A 72 -13.09 0.25 -1.31
C THR A 72 -12.86 0.31 0.20
N GLN A 73 -13.84 -0.11 1.01
CA GLN A 73 -13.71 -0.14 2.47
C GLN A 73 -12.63 -1.14 2.93
N VAL A 74 -12.55 -2.31 2.29
CA VAL A 74 -11.50 -3.31 2.57
C VAL A 74 -10.13 -2.75 2.19
N GLN A 75 -10.00 -2.14 1.01
CA GLN A 75 -8.75 -1.50 0.59
C GLN A 75 -8.31 -0.39 1.56
N ALA A 76 -9.25 0.44 2.03
CA ALA A 76 -8.97 1.47 3.04
C ALA A 76 -8.50 0.89 4.38
N SER A 77 -9.10 -0.23 4.82
CA SER A 77 -8.69 -0.91 6.05
C SER A 77 -7.27 -1.50 5.94
N ILE A 78 -6.93 -2.09 4.79
CA ILE A 78 -5.58 -2.60 4.51
C ILE A 78 -4.55 -1.46 4.51
N ALA A 79 -4.87 -0.34 3.85
CA ALA A 79 -4.01 0.83 3.81
C ALA A 79 -3.77 1.39 5.23
N ALA A 80 -4.81 1.50 6.06
CA ALA A 80 -4.69 1.94 7.44
C ALA A 80 -3.79 1.01 8.28
N ALA A 81 -3.96 -0.31 8.14
CA ALA A 81 -3.10 -1.28 8.84
C ALA A 81 -1.64 -1.19 8.37
N THR A 82 -1.41 -0.95 7.09
CA THR A 82 -0.05 -0.79 6.52
C THR A 82 0.61 0.48 7.04
N ILE A 83 -0.14 1.59 7.13
CA ILE A 83 0.36 2.84 7.72
C ILE A 83 0.78 2.61 9.17
N GLN A 84 -0.06 1.96 9.99
CA GLN A 84 0.27 1.66 11.39
C GLN A 84 1.53 0.79 11.52
N ALA A 85 1.69 -0.21 10.65
CA ALA A 85 2.89 -1.05 10.65
C ALA A 85 4.15 -0.23 10.30
N LEU A 86 4.08 0.65 9.30
CA LEU A 86 5.18 1.53 8.92
C LEU A 86 5.53 2.52 10.04
N GLU A 87 4.54 3.11 10.71
CA GLU A 87 4.74 4.00 11.85
C GLU A 87 5.44 3.28 13.02
N ALA A 88 5.09 2.02 13.28
CA ALA A 88 5.76 1.19 14.29
C ALA A 88 7.22 0.92 13.92
N THR A 89 7.50 0.56 12.66
CA THR A 89 8.88 0.35 12.18
C THR A 89 9.71 1.63 12.27
N ILE A 90 9.15 2.79 11.88
CA ILE A 90 9.84 4.08 12.00
C ILE A 90 10.16 4.38 13.46
N SER A 91 9.22 4.15 14.37
CA SER A 91 9.42 4.38 15.81
C SER A 91 10.54 3.50 16.36
N HIS A 92 10.57 2.22 15.97
CA HIS A 92 11.63 1.30 16.38
C HIS A 92 13.00 1.73 15.86
N LEU A 93 13.11 2.08 14.57
CA LEU A 93 14.37 2.55 13.99
C LEU A 93 14.85 3.85 14.66
N GLN A 94 13.94 4.75 15.02
CA GLN A 94 14.28 5.96 15.76
C GLN A 94 14.85 5.66 17.15
N GLU A 95 14.31 4.66 17.84
CA GLU A 95 14.83 4.18 19.14
C GLU A 95 16.23 3.57 18.98
N GLU A 96 16.46 2.74 17.96
CA GLU A 96 17.77 2.17 17.67
C GLU A 96 18.81 3.25 17.34
N ILE A 97 18.44 4.22 16.51
CA ILE A 97 19.31 5.37 16.18
C ILE A 97 19.66 6.15 17.44
N ALA A 98 18.68 6.40 18.32
CA ALA A 98 18.92 7.10 19.58
C ALA A 98 19.85 6.32 20.51
N LYS A 99 19.67 4.99 20.60
CA LYS A 99 20.51 4.10 21.38
C LYS A 99 21.96 4.09 20.87
N VAL A 100 22.17 3.83 19.58
CA VAL A 100 23.50 3.85 18.95
C VAL A 100 24.15 5.23 19.10
N GLY A 101 23.36 6.30 18.96
CA GLY A 101 23.82 7.67 19.20
C GLY A 101 24.35 7.87 20.62
N SER A 102 23.65 7.35 21.63
CA SER A 102 24.10 7.45 23.02
C SER A 102 25.36 6.63 23.32
N GLU A 103 25.46 5.41 22.77
CA GLU A 103 26.64 4.55 22.91
C GLU A 103 27.88 5.20 22.25
N LEU A 104 27.70 5.85 21.10
CA LEU A 104 28.77 6.56 20.42
C LEU A 104 29.30 7.74 21.25
N GLU A 105 28.42 8.55 21.85
CA GLU A 105 28.84 9.66 22.71
C GLU A 105 29.55 9.16 23.99
N GLU A 106 29.10 8.03 24.56
CA GLU A 106 29.78 7.40 25.69
C GLU A 106 31.20 6.96 25.31
N LEU A 107 31.36 6.24 24.19
CA LEU A 107 32.66 5.82 23.68
C LEU A 107 33.60 7.00 23.42
N LYS A 108 33.08 8.08 22.82
CA LYS A 108 33.84 9.28 22.55
C LYS A 108 34.32 9.97 23.84
N SER A 109 33.45 10.04 24.86
CA SER A 109 33.83 10.59 26.16
C SER A 109 34.92 9.75 26.85
N LYS A 110 34.85 8.42 26.69
CA LYS A 110 35.85 7.49 27.19
C LYS A 110 37.18 7.66 26.45
N GLU A 111 37.17 7.71 25.12
CA GLU A 111 38.35 7.99 24.30
C GLU A 111 39.03 9.28 24.72
N ASP A 112 38.26 10.37 24.88
CA ASP A 112 38.79 11.66 25.33
C ASP A 112 39.47 11.54 26.71
N SER A 113 38.85 10.80 27.65
CA SER A 113 39.44 10.59 28.98
C SER A 113 40.72 9.75 28.96
N GLU A 114 40.77 8.67 28.16
CA GLU A 114 41.95 7.81 28.01
C GLU A 114 43.10 8.55 27.32
N ARG A 115 42.79 9.37 26.31
CA ARG A 115 43.76 10.23 25.64
C ARG A 115 44.37 11.24 26.62
N ASP A 116 43.53 11.90 27.42
CA ASP A 116 43.99 12.90 28.38
C ASP A 116 44.82 12.28 29.51
N GLU A 117 44.46 11.07 29.96
CA GLU A 117 45.25 10.28 30.91
C GLU A 117 46.61 9.92 30.32
N PHE A 118 46.65 9.40 29.09
CA PHE A 118 47.90 9.07 28.40
C PHE A 118 48.82 10.29 28.27
N ILE A 119 48.28 11.45 27.84
CA ILE A 119 49.03 12.69 27.74
C ILE A 119 49.61 13.08 29.11
N SER A 120 48.82 12.96 30.18
CA SER A 120 49.26 13.26 31.55
C SER A 120 50.42 12.36 32.00
N GLN A 121 50.31 11.05 31.75
CA GLN A 121 51.38 10.08 32.04
C GLN A 121 52.66 10.38 31.26
N MET A 122 52.53 10.74 29.98
CA MET A 122 53.68 11.12 29.14
C MET A 122 54.37 12.40 29.63
N VAL A 123 53.61 13.40 30.06
CA VAL A 123 54.16 14.63 30.66
C VAL A 123 54.91 14.32 31.95
N GLU A 124 54.34 13.47 32.82
CA GLU A 124 54.99 13.04 34.06
C GLU A 124 56.29 12.28 33.79
N MET A 125 56.26 11.30 32.88
CA MET A 125 57.46 10.55 32.50
C MET A 125 58.55 11.49 31.95
N ASN A 126 58.20 12.43 31.09
CA ASN A 126 59.13 13.44 30.59
C ASN A 126 59.74 14.30 31.71
N ALA A 127 58.95 14.63 32.75
CA ALA A 127 59.47 15.33 33.93
C ALA A 127 60.47 14.47 34.71
N ARG A 128 60.16 13.18 34.92
CA ARG A 128 61.08 12.22 35.59
C ARG A 128 62.38 12.03 34.81
N ILE A 129 62.33 11.94 33.49
CA ILE A 129 63.53 11.84 32.63
C ILE A 129 64.43 13.07 32.82
N ARG A 130 63.86 14.28 32.81
CA ARG A 130 64.63 15.53 33.03
C ARG A 130 65.27 15.57 34.41
N GLN A 131 64.54 15.16 35.45
CA GLN A 131 65.09 15.05 36.82
C GLN A 131 66.24 14.06 36.89
N PHE A 132 66.09 12.87 36.28
CA PHE A 132 67.14 11.86 36.22
C PHE A 132 68.40 12.40 35.52
N GLN A 133 68.23 13.03 34.36
CA GLN A 133 69.34 13.66 33.62
C GLN A 133 70.05 14.74 34.45
N GLN A 134 69.30 15.54 35.21
CA GLN A 134 69.86 16.55 36.11
C GLN A 134 70.67 15.91 37.25
N MET A 135 70.12 14.90 37.92
CA MET A 135 70.83 14.18 38.99
C MET A 135 72.11 13.52 38.48
N ALA A 136 72.05 12.85 37.32
CA ALA A 136 73.21 12.24 36.69
C ALA A 136 74.29 13.28 36.36
N SER A 137 73.89 14.45 35.84
CA SER A 137 74.82 15.55 35.54
C SER A 137 75.48 16.11 36.80
N VAL A 138 74.74 16.29 37.90
CA VAL A 138 75.28 16.74 39.20
C VAL A 138 76.27 15.73 39.77
N GLU A 139 75.94 14.44 39.75
CA GLU A 139 76.82 13.39 40.27
C GLU A 139 78.10 13.24 39.45
N LEU A 140 78.02 13.38 38.12
CA LEU A 140 79.19 13.43 37.25
C LEU A 140 80.08 14.65 37.54
N ALA A 141 79.47 15.84 37.71
CA ALA A 141 80.21 17.05 38.08
C ALA A 141 80.91 16.91 39.44
N ARG A 142 80.24 16.29 40.43
CA ARG A 142 80.80 15.99 41.76
C ARG A 142 82.02 15.08 41.65
N LYS A 143 81.90 13.96 40.93
CA LYS A 143 83.02 13.02 40.72
C LYS A 143 84.19 13.65 39.97
N CYS A 144 83.94 14.50 38.98
CA CYS A 144 85.01 15.24 38.28
C CYS A 144 85.71 16.26 39.19
N SER A 145 85.00 16.87 40.14
CA SER A 145 85.60 17.77 41.13
C SER A 145 86.42 17.03 42.19
N GLU A 146 86.04 15.80 42.56
CA GLU A 146 86.80 14.95 43.50
C GLU A 146 88.09 14.38 42.87
N VAL A 147 88.07 14.06 41.56
CA VAL A 147 89.24 13.54 40.84
C VAL A 147 90.28 14.63 40.50
N SER A 148 89.93 15.91 40.60
CA SER A 148 90.84 17.03 40.33
C SER A 148 91.61 17.54 41.55
N ALA A 149 91.38 16.99 42.75
CA ALA A 149 92.02 17.43 44.00
C ALA A 149 93.29 16.64 44.38
N ASP A 150 93.47 15.42 43.90
CA ASP A 150 94.68 14.63 44.16
C ASP A 150 95.44 14.38 42.85
N GLY A 151 96.43 15.25 42.62
CA GLY A 151 97.43 15.05 41.58
C GLY A 151 98.36 13.87 41.88
N GLU A 152 98.81 13.27 40.78
CA GLU A 152 100.09 12.55 40.63
C GLU A 152 100.24 11.19 41.32
N GLN A 153 100.20 10.10 40.54
CA GLN A 153 101.42 9.45 40.02
C GLN A 153 101.08 8.13 39.32
N GLY A 154 101.64 7.94 38.11
CA GLY A 154 101.46 6.73 37.34
C GLY A 154 102.24 5.52 37.87
N LYS A 155 101.87 4.32 37.41
CA LYS A 155 102.79 3.34 36.84
C LYS A 155 102.06 2.12 36.29
N ALA A 156 102.73 1.52 35.33
CA ALA A 156 102.30 0.42 34.49
C ALA A 156 102.31 -0.96 35.17
N ALA A 157 101.59 -1.86 34.51
CA ALA A 157 101.91 -3.27 34.22
C ALA A 157 101.78 -4.36 35.31
N ASP A 158 101.05 -5.41 34.89
CA ASP A 158 101.45 -6.83 34.83
C ASP A 158 100.81 -7.84 35.81
N GLY A 159 100.55 -9.04 35.27
CA GLY A 159 100.36 -10.33 35.97
C GLY A 159 98.92 -10.71 36.33
N ASN A 160 98.15 -11.53 35.60
CA ASN A 160 98.28 -12.94 35.19
C ASN A 160 97.51 -13.96 36.09
N GLN A 161 96.69 -14.78 35.42
CA GLN A 161 96.39 -16.22 35.66
C GLN A 161 95.32 -16.73 36.64
N GLY A 162 94.47 -17.63 36.10
CA GLY A 162 93.71 -18.68 36.80
C GLY A 162 92.36 -18.96 36.12
N LYS A 163 92.27 -19.74 35.03
CA LYS A 163 92.19 -21.23 34.93
C LYS A 163 90.93 -21.83 35.59
N GLY A 164 90.06 -22.45 34.79
CA GLY A 164 89.01 -23.35 35.29
C GLY A 164 87.94 -23.71 34.25
N THR A 165 88.12 -24.84 33.60
CA THR A 165 87.15 -25.59 32.77
C THR A 165 86.05 -26.20 33.64
N ASP A 166 84.80 -26.21 33.17
CA ASP A 166 84.06 -27.45 32.83
C ASP A 166 82.58 -27.15 32.63
N GLY A 167 82.02 -27.71 31.56
CA GLY A 167 80.59 -27.72 31.32
C GLY A 167 79.88 -28.59 32.33
N HIS A 168 78.75 -28.10 32.84
CA HIS A 168 77.74 -28.95 33.44
C HIS A 168 76.36 -28.55 32.92
N ASN A 169 75.86 -29.44 32.06
CA ASN A 169 74.48 -29.54 31.63
C ASN A 169 73.66 -30.01 32.85
N VAL A 170 72.83 -29.14 33.43
CA VAL A 170 71.85 -29.51 34.45
C VAL A 170 70.47 -29.22 33.89
N SER A 171 69.80 -30.32 33.54
CA SER A 171 68.36 -30.40 33.34
C SER A 171 67.66 -30.00 34.64
N ASP A 172 66.99 -28.85 34.64
CA ASP A 172 66.02 -28.49 35.67
C ASP A 172 64.61 -28.69 35.12
N LYS A 173 63.95 -29.73 35.64
CA LYS A 173 62.60 -30.22 35.31
C LYS A 173 61.46 -29.27 35.67
N ASN A 174 61.74 -27.97 35.81
CA ASN A 174 60.77 -26.94 36.22
C ASN A 174 60.28 -26.10 35.02
N GLU A 175 61.09 -25.95 33.97
CA GLU A 175 60.69 -25.21 32.75
C GLU A 175 59.71 -26.01 31.86
N THR A 176 59.69 -27.34 31.95
CA THR A 176 58.80 -28.19 31.15
C THR A 176 57.37 -28.21 31.69
N ALA A 177 57.16 -28.04 33.00
CA ALA A 177 55.83 -28.02 33.61
C ALA A 177 55.10 -26.69 33.33
N GLU A 178 55.80 -25.54 33.44
CA GLU A 178 55.24 -24.23 33.06
C GLU A 178 54.99 -24.14 31.54
N SER A 179 55.84 -24.79 30.73
CA SER A 179 55.63 -24.93 29.29
C SER A 179 54.43 -25.81 28.94
N GLU A 180 54.17 -26.89 29.68
CA GLU A 180 53.00 -27.76 29.47
C GLU A 180 51.70 -27.04 29.85
N ASP A 181 51.70 -26.27 30.94
CA ASP A 181 50.55 -25.44 31.35
C ASP A 181 50.24 -24.31 30.35
N MET A 182 51.27 -23.72 29.72
CA MET A 182 51.06 -22.75 28.63
C MET A 182 50.53 -23.40 27.34
N VAL A 183 50.97 -24.63 27.04
CA VAL A 183 50.51 -25.36 25.86
C VAL A 183 49.06 -25.82 26.03
N THR A 184 48.65 -26.21 27.24
CA THR A 184 47.25 -26.57 27.54
C THR A 184 46.33 -25.35 27.50
N ASP A 185 46.72 -24.20 28.07
CA ASP A 185 45.95 -22.95 27.96
C ASP A 185 45.79 -22.47 26.50
N LEU A 186 46.83 -22.61 25.68
CA LEU A 186 46.76 -22.32 24.26
C LEU A 186 45.85 -23.31 23.51
N ALA A 187 45.86 -24.59 23.88
CA ALA A 187 44.98 -25.60 23.29
C ALA A 187 43.50 -25.33 23.63
N ASP A 188 43.20 -24.92 24.86
CA ASP A 188 41.85 -24.56 25.29
C ASP A 188 41.34 -23.31 24.57
N LYS A 189 42.20 -22.30 24.38
CA LYS A 189 41.88 -21.10 23.58
C LYS A 189 41.59 -21.43 22.12
N LEU A 190 42.39 -22.31 21.51
CA LEU A 190 42.15 -22.77 20.14
C LEU A 190 40.81 -23.53 20.05
N GLY A 191 40.50 -24.39 21.02
CA GLY A 191 39.21 -25.09 21.07
C GLY A 191 38.02 -24.14 21.21
N ASN A 192 38.14 -23.08 22.03
CA ASN A 192 37.09 -22.06 22.14
C ASN A 192 36.91 -21.27 20.85
N ILE A 193 38.00 -20.86 20.19
CA ILE A 193 37.96 -20.15 18.91
C ILE A 193 37.32 -21.04 17.84
N GLU A 194 37.64 -22.34 17.81
CA GLU A 194 37.07 -23.29 16.86
C GLU A 194 35.56 -23.48 17.08
N ALA A 195 35.11 -23.50 18.34
CA ALA A 195 33.69 -23.53 18.67
C ALA A 195 32.95 -22.23 18.28
N GLU A 196 33.53 -21.06 18.55
CA GLU A 196 32.97 -19.76 18.13
C GLU A 196 32.90 -19.64 16.60
N MET A 197 33.95 -20.08 15.90
CA MET A 197 34.01 -20.09 14.43
C MET A 197 32.90 -20.97 13.85
N HIS A 198 32.70 -22.18 14.38
CA HIS A 198 31.61 -23.05 13.92
C HIS A 198 30.22 -22.47 14.17
N ALA A 199 30.00 -21.87 15.35
CA ALA A 199 28.73 -21.21 15.64
C ALA A 199 28.43 -20.06 14.66
N LEU A 200 29.44 -19.25 14.34
CA LEU A 200 29.31 -18.14 13.40
C LEU A 200 29.09 -18.63 11.95
N GLU A 201 29.75 -19.72 11.55
CA GLU A 201 29.52 -20.34 10.24
C GLU A 201 28.09 -20.87 10.09
N GLU A 202 27.53 -21.50 11.13
CA GLU A 202 26.14 -21.96 11.13
C GLU A 202 25.15 -20.80 11.03
N GLU A 203 25.38 -19.71 11.77
CA GLU A 203 24.58 -18.49 11.70
C GLU A 203 24.64 -17.86 10.30
N TYR A 204 25.83 -17.75 9.72
CA TYR A 204 26.00 -17.22 8.37
C TYR A 204 25.29 -18.07 7.31
N GLN A 205 25.31 -19.40 7.42
CA GLN A 205 24.57 -20.28 6.51
C GLN A 205 23.06 -20.09 6.62
N LYS A 206 22.56 -19.89 7.84
CA LYS A 206 21.15 -19.59 8.08
C LYS A 206 20.77 -18.24 7.47
N ASP A 207 21.56 -17.20 7.69
CA ASP A 207 21.33 -15.88 7.11
C ASP A 207 21.33 -15.92 5.57
N LEU A 208 22.19 -16.74 4.96
CA LEU A 208 22.21 -16.94 3.52
C LEU A 208 20.91 -17.58 2.99
N LEU A 209 20.31 -18.49 3.75
CA LEU A 209 19.01 -19.10 3.40
C LEU A 209 17.88 -18.09 3.58
N ASP A 210 17.86 -17.36 4.69
CA ASP A 210 16.86 -16.33 4.97
C ASP A 210 16.92 -15.22 3.91
N HIS A 211 18.12 -14.81 3.51
CA HIS A 211 18.31 -13.85 2.40
C HIS A 211 17.72 -14.35 1.08
N LYS A 212 17.98 -15.61 0.72
CA LYS A 212 17.39 -16.21 -0.50
C LYS A 212 15.86 -16.25 -0.44
N GLN A 213 15.30 -16.57 0.72
CA GLN A 213 13.85 -16.58 0.92
C GLN A 213 13.26 -15.17 0.74
N VAL A 214 13.86 -14.16 1.38
CA VAL A 214 13.43 -12.75 1.24
C VAL A 214 13.51 -12.28 -0.21
N CYS A 215 14.58 -12.63 -0.94
CA CYS A 215 14.69 -12.32 -2.36
C CYS A 215 13.56 -12.94 -3.19
N GLN A 216 13.17 -14.18 -2.90
CA GLN A 216 12.08 -14.85 -3.58
C GLN A 216 10.73 -14.19 -3.27
N GLU A 217 10.46 -13.89 -2.00
CA GLU A 217 9.23 -13.20 -1.57
C GLU A 217 9.12 -11.81 -2.21
N LEU A 218 10.23 -11.08 -2.30
CA LEU A 218 10.28 -9.79 -2.98
C LEU A 218 9.91 -9.92 -4.47
N ALA A 219 10.45 -10.91 -5.17
CA ALA A 219 10.12 -11.15 -6.57
C ALA A 219 8.63 -11.47 -6.76
N ASP A 220 8.04 -12.28 -5.88
CA ASP A 220 6.62 -12.61 -5.90
C ASP A 220 5.73 -11.38 -5.67
N VAL A 221 6.11 -10.51 -4.72
CA VAL A 221 5.40 -9.26 -4.44
C VAL A 221 5.51 -8.29 -5.63
N GLN A 222 6.68 -8.19 -6.26
CA GLN A 222 6.86 -7.36 -7.46
C GLN A 222 6.00 -7.86 -8.63
N ALA A 223 5.92 -9.17 -8.85
CA ALA A 223 5.05 -9.75 -9.87
C ALA A 223 3.57 -9.46 -9.61
N LYS A 224 3.12 -9.58 -8.35
CA LYS A 224 1.75 -9.23 -7.95
C LYS A 224 1.44 -7.76 -8.15
N ARG A 225 2.38 -6.86 -7.82
CA ARG A 225 2.25 -5.42 -8.08
C ARG A 225 2.05 -5.14 -9.56
N ALA A 226 2.91 -5.69 -10.42
CA ALA A 226 2.82 -5.47 -11.87
C ALA A 226 1.46 -5.94 -12.43
N LEU A 227 0.93 -7.06 -11.92
CA LEU A 227 -0.40 -7.53 -12.30
C LEU A 227 -1.51 -6.56 -11.85
N ILE A 228 -1.45 -6.06 -10.62
CA ILE A 228 -2.45 -5.10 -10.12
C ILE A 228 -2.41 -3.80 -10.93
N GLU A 229 -1.22 -3.29 -11.25
CA GLU A 229 -1.06 -2.10 -12.11
C GLU A 229 -1.70 -2.32 -13.50
N ALA A 230 -1.44 -3.47 -14.13
CA ALA A 230 -2.06 -3.80 -15.42
C ALA A 230 -3.59 -3.88 -15.34
N VAL A 231 -4.14 -4.53 -14.30
CA VAL A 231 -5.60 -4.62 -14.09
C VAL A 231 -6.21 -3.24 -13.85
N MET A 232 -5.52 -2.37 -13.10
CA MET A 232 -5.98 -0.99 -12.88
C MET A 232 -6.04 -0.21 -14.19
N ASP A 233 -5.02 -0.33 -15.04
CA ASP A 233 -4.98 0.33 -16.35
C ASP A 233 -6.09 -0.18 -17.29
N GLU A 234 -6.31 -1.50 -17.36
CA GLU A 234 -7.41 -2.08 -18.13
C GLU A 234 -8.78 -1.64 -17.60
N THR A 235 -8.95 -1.61 -16.27
CA THR A 235 -10.20 -1.16 -15.64
C THR A 235 -10.49 0.30 -15.98
N LYS A 236 -9.46 1.16 -15.99
CA LYS A 236 -9.60 2.55 -16.39
C LYS A 236 -10.03 2.68 -17.86
N GLN A 237 -9.42 1.91 -18.76
CA GLN A 237 -9.83 1.88 -20.17
C GLN A 237 -11.28 1.42 -20.34
N LEU A 238 -11.71 0.39 -19.60
CA LEU A 238 -13.10 -0.08 -19.62
C LEU A 238 -14.08 1.00 -19.12
N GLN A 239 -13.73 1.75 -18.08
CA GLN A 239 -14.54 2.87 -17.61
C GLN A 239 -14.67 3.98 -18.67
N GLU A 240 -13.57 4.34 -19.34
CA GLU A 240 -13.58 5.33 -20.42
C GLU A 240 -14.44 4.86 -21.62
N LEU A 241 -14.33 3.58 -22.01
CA LEU A 241 -15.17 2.99 -23.05
C LEU A 241 -16.65 2.97 -22.66
N SER A 242 -16.95 2.68 -21.40
CA SER A 242 -18.33 2.74 -20.87
C SER A 242 -18.90 4.16 -20.95
N LEU A 243 -18.14 5.17 -20.51
CA LEU A 243 -18.57 6.58 -20.58
C LEU A 243 -18.80 7.05 -22.03
N THR A 244 -17.89 6.71 -22.93
CA THR A 244 -18.03 7.06 -24.36
C THR A 244 -19.18 6.30 -25.02
N GLY A 245 -19.41 5.04 -24.63
CA GLY A 245 -20.57 4.23 -25.05
C GLY A 245 -21.89 4.89 -24.65
N HIS A 246 -22.05 5.27 -23.38
CA HIS A 246 -23.24 5.98 -22.90
C HIS A 246 -23.50 7.27 -23.67
N LYS A 247 -22.45 8.05 -23.96
CA LYS A 247 -22.57 9.28 -24.75
C LYS A 247 -23.10 9.01 -26.16
N ARG A 248 -22.57 7.98 -26.85
CA ARG A 248 -23.04 7.61 -28.19
C ARG A 248 -24.49 7.12 -28.18
N VAL A 249 -24.89 6.36 -27.17
CA VAL A 249 -26.28 5.90 -27.03
C VAL A 249 -27.21 7.10 -26.86
N ALA A 250 -26.88 8.05 -25.99
CA ALA A 250 -27.67 9.27 -25.80
C ALA A 250 -27.77 10.13 -27.08
N GLU A 251 -26.67 10.21 -27.86
CA GLU A 251 -26.68 10.88 -29.16
C GLU A 251 -27.59 10.16 -30.17
N MET A 252 -27.55 8.83 -30.23
CA MET A 252 -28.45 8.03 -31.07
C MET A 252 -29.92 8.20 -30.67
N GLU A 253 -30.24 8.16 -29.38
CA GLU A 253 -31.61 8.38 -28.88
C GLU A 253 -32.13 9.76 -29.27
N LYS A 254 -31.29 10.79 -29.20
CA LYS A 254 -31.66 12.14 -29.65
C LYS A 254 -31.98 12.18 -31.15
N VAL A 255 -31.19 11.47 -31.97
CA VAL A 255 -31.45 11.37 -33.42
C VAL A 255 -32.76 10.62 -33.67
N LEU A 256 -32.99 9.49 -32.99
CA LEU A 256 -34.23 8.71 -33.11
C LEU A 256 -35.45 9.54 -32.73
N ASN A 257 -35.40 10.28 -31.63
CA ASN A 257 -36.48 11.18 -31.19
C ASN A 257 -36.71 12.30 -32.22
N SER A 258 -35.65 12.92 -32.74
CA SER A 258 -35.78 13.94 -33.78
C SER A 258 -36.41 13.39 -35.08
N VAL A 259 -36.07 12.17 -35.48
CA VAL A 259 -36.67 11.51 -36.65
C VAL A 259 -38.14 11.18 -36.39
N ALA A 260 -38.47 10.69 -35.19
CA ALA A 260 -39.84 10.40 -34.78
C ALA A 260 -40.71 11.68 -34.80
N GLU A 261 -40.21 12.79 -34.27
CA GLU A 261 -40.90 14.09 -34.31
C GLU A 261 -41.10 14.63 -35.73
N GLU A 262 -40.10 14.47 -36.60
CA GLU A 262 -40.19 14.88 -38.00
C GLU A 262 -41.20 14.03 -38.78
N LEU A 263 -41.21 12.71 -38.56
CA LEU A 263 -42.23 11.81 -39.10
C LEU A 263 -43.61 12.24 -38.60
N GLN A 264 -43.79 12.41 -37.30
CA GLN A 264 -45.06 12.85 -36.75
C GLN A 264 -45.54 14.18 -37.36
N ARG A 265 -44.64 15.15 -37.56
CA ARG A 265 -44.96 16.40 -38.27
C ARG A 265 -45.40 16.17 -39.72
N ARG A 266 -44.69 15.37 -40.49
CA ARG A 266 -45.00 15.12 -41.91
C ARG A 266 -46.33 14.41 -42.12
N TYR A 267 -46.71 13.53 -41.21
CA TYR A 267 -47.93 12.74 -41.32
C TYR A 267 -49.12 13.38 -40.60
N THR A 268 -48.94 14.54 -39.95
CA THR A 268 -50.06 15.31 -39.38
C THR A 268 -50.74 16.14 -40.46
N CYS A 269 -52.05 15.94 -40.67
CA CYS A 269 -52.84 16.71 -41.64
C CYS A 269 -52.91 18.20 -41.23
N PRO A 270 -52.53 19.15 -42.09
CA PRO A 270 -52.56 20.58 -41.75
C PRO A 270 -53.97 21.14 -41.49
N GLY A 271 -55.00 20.52 -42.06
CA GLY A 271 -56.39 21.02 -41.97
C GLY A 271 -57.14 20.57 -40.72
N CYS A 272 -56.84 19.38 -40.19
CA CYS A 272 -57.57 18.78 -39.07
C CYS A 272 -56.67 18.26 -37.93
N GLY A 273 -55.35 18.37 -38.06
CA GLY A 273 -54.38 18.00 -37.01
C GLY A 273 -54.29 16.50 -36.72
N THR A 274 -54.93 15.65 -37.53
CA THR A 274 -54.94 14.20 -37.33
C THR A 274 -53.64 13.60 -37.85
N ASN A 275 -52.99 12.74 -37.06
CA ASN A 275 -51.78 12.03 -37.46
C ASN A 275 -52.15 10.78 -38.29
N ASN A 276 -51.78 10.78 -39.57
CA ASN A 276 -52.10 9.73 -40.52
C ASN A 276 -51.13 8.53 -40.46
N MET A 277 -50.08 8.56 -39.62
CA MET A 277 -49.14 7.44 -39.44
C MET A 277 -49.81 6.16 -38.96
N GLY A 278 -50.73 6.25 -37.98
CA GLY A 278 -51.39 5.07 -37.42
C GLY A 278 -52.26 4.31 -38.42
N GLY A 279 -52.77 4.99 -39.46
CA GLY A 279 -53.55 4.36 -40.53
C GLY A 279 -52.69 3.51 -41.47
N MET A 280 -51.42 3.86 -41.68
CA MET A 280 -50.50 3.12 -42.55
C MET A 280 -49.88 1.90 -41.86
N GLU A 281 -49.65 1.93 -40.54
CA GLU A 281 -49.19 0.75 -39.79
C GLU A 281 -50.27 -0.36 -39.75
N GLU A 282 -51.55 0.02 -39.64
CA GLU A 282 -52.67 -0.93 -39.67
C GLU A 282 -52.88 -1.52 -41.08
N GLU A 283 -52.59 -0.76 -42.13
CA GLU A 283 -52.67 -1.20 -43.53
C GLU A 283 -51.46 -2.06 -43.93
N ALA A 284 -50.25 -1.73 -43.45
CA ALA A 284 -49.03 -2.52 -43.65
C ALA A 284 -49.03 -3.85 -42.86
N ALA A 285 -49.57 -3.86 -41.64
CA ALA A 285 -49.76 -5.09 -40.86
C ALA A 285 -50.79 -6.04 -41.49
N ARG A 286 -51.83 -5.50 -42.15
CA ARG A 286 -52.80 -6.28 -42.93
C ARG A 286 -52.22 -6.86 -44.22
N THR A 287 -51.25 -6.19 -44.85
CA THR A 287 -50.59 -6.72 -46.06
C THR A 287 -49.52 -7.77 -45.79
N SER A 288 -48.93 -7.82 -44.59
CA SER A 288 -47.93 -8.85 -44.21
C SER A 288 -48.53 -10.14 -43.64
N SER A 289 -49.85 -10.22 -43.48
CA SER A 289 -50.57 -11.44 -43.03
C SER A 289 -51.32 -12.18 -44.15
N ASN A 290 -51.08 -11.81 -45.41
CA ASN A 290 -51.51 -12.56 -46.61
C ASN A 290 -50.29 -13.11 -47.36
#